data_AF-U1NA93-F1
#
_entry.id   AF-U1NA93-F1
#
_cell.length_a   1.000
_cell.length_b   1.000
_cell.length_c   1.000
_cell.angle_alpha   90.00
_cell.angle_beta   90.00
_cell.angle_gamma   90.00
#
_symmetry.space_group_name_H-M   'P 1'
#
loop_
_entity.id
_entity.type
_entity.pdbx_description
1 polymer ?
#
loop_
_entity_poly.entity_id
_entity_poly.type
_entity_poly.pdbx_seq_one_letter_code
_entity_poly.pdbx_strand_id
1 'polypeptide(L)' 'MSQIDSKDRIPLIAAIVVMALGNVIGYVSNVTIYLTIIAAPVAIATFGILRYMMHGSPVPMDVDLY' A
#
# COMPACT_ATOMS: atom_id res chain seq x y z
N MET A 1 -11.04 -17.59 0.81
CA MET A 1 -9.77 -17.06 0.27
C MET A 1 -10.12 -15.77 -0.45
N SER A 2 -9.64 -14.62 0.05
CA SER A 2 -10.01 -13.29 -0.45
C SER A 2 -9.73 -13.20 -1.95
N GLN A 3 -10.80 -13.09 -2.74
CA GLN A 3 -10.70 -12.65 -4.13
C GLN A 3 -10.32 -11.17 -4.06
N ILE A 4 -9.07 -10.86 -4.33
CA ILE A 4 -8.65 -9.48 -4.53
C ILE A 4 -9.46 -8.94 -5.72
N ASP A 5 -10.33 -7.97 -5.48
CA ASP A 5 -11.07 -7.30 -6.54
C ASP A 5 -10.07 -6.80 -7.60
N SER A 6 -10.40 -6.98 -8.87
CA SER A 6 -9.55 -6.53 -9.98
C SER A 6 -9.28 -5.03 -9.91
N LYS A 7 -10.20 -4.25 -9.33
CA LYS A 7 -10.04 -2.81 -9.06
C LYS A 7 -8.91 -2.49 -8.07
N ASP A 8 -8.60 -3.42 -7.17
CA ASP A 8 -7.64 -3.21 -6.08
C ASP A 8 -6.23 -3.67 -6.46
N ARG A 9 -6.05 -4.34 -7.60
CA ARG A 9 -4.76 -4.85 -8.05
C ARG A 9 -3.72 -3.75 -8.27
N ILE A 10 -4.09 -2.67 -8.98
CA ILE A 10 -3.15 -1.57 -9.26
C ILE A 10 -2.75 -0.82 -7.98
N PRO A 11 -3.69 -0.39 -7.12
CA PRO A 11 -3.34 0.20 -5.83
C PRO A 11 -2.48 -0.72 -4.97
N LEU A 12 -2.78 -2.02 -4.96
CA LEU A 12 -2.04 -3.02 -4.18
C LEU A 12 -0.60 -3.21 -4.68
N ILE A 13 -0.41 -3.33 -6.00
CA ILE A 13 0.92 -3.42 -6.62
C ILE A 13 1.74 -2.18 -6.25
N ALA A 14 1.16 -0.99 -6.33
CA ALA A 14 1.85 0.23 -5.97
C ALA A 14 2.27 0.25 -4.48
N ALA A 15 1.40 -0.20 -3.57
CA ALA A 15 1.74 -0.33 -2.16
C ALA A 15 2.89 -1.33 -1.92
N ILE A 16 2.90 -2.46 -2.62
CA ILE A 16 3.99 -3.45 -2.57
C ILE A 16 5.30 -2.82 -3.06
N VAL A 17 5.26 -2.05 -4.15
CA VAL A 17 6.45 -1.35 -4.68
C VAL A 17 7.00 -0.35 -3.65
N VAL A 18 6.13 0.41 -2.98
CA VAL A 18 6.54 1.33 -1.90
C VAL A 18 7.24 0.58 -0.76
N MET A 19 6.69 -0.55 -0.33
CA MET A 19 7.31 -1.38 0.70
C MET A 19 8.67 -1.92 0.26
N ALA A 20 8.78 -2.39 -0.98
CA ALA A 20 10.05 -2.88 -1.54
C ALA A 20 11.10 -1.77 -1.60
N LEU A 21 10.73 -0.58 -2.08
CA LEU A 21 11.62 0.58 -2.15
C LEU A 21 12.04 1.05 -0.75
N GLY A 22 11.12 1.09 0.21
CA GLY A 22 11.44 1.43 1.60
C GLY A 22 12.49 0.50 2.21
N ASN A 23 12.41 -0.80 1.91
CA ASN A 23 13.41 -1.77 2.35
C ASN A 23 14.75 -1.61 1.63
N VAL A 24 14.75 -1.40 0.30
CA VAL A 24 15.98 -1.19 -0.47
C VAL A 24 16.71 0.06 0.00
N ILE A 25 16.01 1.18 0.16
CA ILE A 25 16.57 2.44 0.65
C ILE A 25 17.07 2.24 2.09
N GLY A 26 16.26 1.61 2.94
CA GLY A 26 16.62 1.32 4.33
C GLY A 26 17.92 0.52 4.44
N TYR A 27 18.07 -0.51 3.61
CA TYR A 27 19.26 -1.36 3.55
C TYR A 27 20.50 -0.57 3.11
N VAL A 28 20.41 0.19 2.03
CA VAL A 28 21.54 0.98 1.51
C VAL A 28 21.98 2.05 2.51
N SER A 29 21.04 2.63 3.26
CA SER A 29 21.31 3.69 4.23
C SER A 29 21.61 3.19 5.66
N ASN A 30 21.68 1.86 5.88
CA ASN A 30 21.85 1.24 7.21
C ASN A 30 20.81 1.68 8.27
N VAL A 31 19.62 2.10 7.84
CA VAL A 31 18.52 2.58 8.69
C VAL A 31 17.24 1.77 8.50
N THR A 32 17.37 0.52 8.04
CA THR A 32 16.25 -0.37 7.69
C THR A 32 15.15 -0.43 8.75
N ILE A 33 15.52 -0.52 10.04
CA ILE A 33 14.54 -0.61 11.14
C ILE A 33 13.67 0.65 11.21
N TYR A 34 14.26 1.84 11.07
CA TYR A 34 13.51 3.10 11.13
C TYR A 34 12.69 3.34 9.87
N LEU A 35 13.25 2.99 8.70
CA LEU A 35 12.58 3.21 7.43
C LEU A 35 11.42 2.25 7.19
N THR A 36 11.49 1.01 7.68
CA THR A 36 10.38 0.05 7.58
C THR A 36 9.16 0.46 8.40
N ILE A 37 9.36 1.11 9.55
CA ILE A 37 8.28 1.67 10.37
C ILE A 37 7.51 2.76 9.61
N ILE A 38 8.21 3.55 8.78
CA ILE A 38 7.59 4.62 7.96
C ILE A 38 7.06 4.06 6.63
N ALA A 39 7.72 3.07 6.05
CA ALA A 39 7.33 2.49 4.76
C ALA A 39 5.92 1.89 4.81
N ALA A 40 5.53 1.26 5.93
CA ALA A 40 4.20 0.69 6.10
C ALA A 40 3.05 1.73 6.03
N PRO A 41 3.02 2.81 6.83
CA PRO A 41 2.00 3.84 6.70
C PRO A 41 2.05 4.56 5.34
N VAL A 42 3.23 4.73 4.73
CA VAL A 42 3.35 5.30 3.38
C VAL A 42 2.71 4.37 2.35
N ALA A 43 2.92 3.06 2.43
CA ALA A 43 2.31 2.09 1.53
C ALA A 43 0.78 2.07 1.64
N ILE A 44 0.25 2.17 2.87
CA ILE A 44 -1.20 2.31 3.11
C ILE A 44 -1.73 3.61 2.48
N ALA A 45 -1.03 4.72 2.68
CA ALA A 45 -1.42 6.00 2.08
C ALA A 45 -1.39 5.92 0.55
N THR A 46 -0.36 5.33 -0.04
CA THR A 46 -0.25 5.13 -1.50
C THR A 46 -1.40 4.30 -2.04
N PHE A 47 -1.76 3.21 -1.36
CA PHE A 47 -2.93 2.41 -1.72
C PHE A 47 -4.20 3.26 -1.72
N GLY A 48 -4.48 3.94 -0.61
CA GLY A 48 -5.69 4.76 -0.45
C GLY A 48 -5.78 5.89 -1.47
N ILE A 49 -4.67 6.58 -1.73
CA ILE A 49 -4.60 7.68 -2.71
C ILE A 49 -4.90 7.16 -4.12
N LEU A 50 -4.19 6.12 -4.57
CA LEU A 50 -4.37 5.60 -5.92
C LEU A 50 -5.77 5.03 -6.13
N ARG A 51 -6.28 4.33 -5.11
CA ARG A 51 -7.63 3.81 -5.16
C ARG A 51 -8.67 4.94 -5.22
N TYR A 52 -8.50 5.99 -4.43
CA TYR A 52 -9.37 7.16 -4.48
C TYR A 52 -9.36 7.82 -5.85
N MET A 53 -8.18 7.99 -6.46
CA MET A 53 -8.04 8.58 -7.79
C MET A 53 -8.70 7.74 -8.89
N MET A 54 -8.63 6.41 -8.80
CA MET A 54 -9.16 5.51 -9.84
C MET A 54 -10.63 5.13 -9.64
N HIS A 55 -11.10 5.04 -8.40
CA HIS A 55 -12.40 4.45 -8.05
C HIS A 55 -13.28 5.35 -7.16
N GLY A 56 -12.81 6.55 -6.79
CA GLY A 56 -13.56 7.51 -5.97
C GLY A 56 -13.68 7.15 -4.49
N SER A 57 -13.08 6.04 -4.05
CA SER A 57 -13.06 5.60 -2.65
C SER A 57 -11.64 5.19 -2.24
N PRO A 58 -11.14 5.60 -1.07
CA PRO A 58 -9.86 5.13 -0.55
C PRO A 58 -9.95 3.74 0.09
N VAL A 59 -11.15 3.20 0.30
CA VAL A 59 -11.41 1.93 0.99
C VAL A 59 -12.02 0.86 0.08
N PRO A 60 -11.68 -0.43 0.30
CA PRO A 60 -12.39 -1.59 -0.25
C PRO A 60 -13.89 -1.47 -0.08
N MET A 61 -14.64 -1.58 -1.18
CA MET A 61 -16.11 -1.56 -1.11
C MET A 61 -16.70 -2.87 -0.53
N ASP A 62 -15.86 -3.82 -0.11
CA ASP A 62 -16.28 -5.11 0.50
C ASP A 62 -16.09 -5.16 2.03
N VAL A 63 -16.04 -4.01 2.71
CA VAL A 63 -16.17 -4.01 4.18
C VAL A 63 -17.66 -3.90 4.51
N ASP A 64 -18.41 -4.99 4.33
CA ASP A 64 -19.73 -5.15 4.94
C ASP A 64 -19.54 -5.08 6.47
N LEU A 65 -19.74 -3.88 7.02
CA LEU A 65 -19.90 -3.66 8.46
C LEU A 65 -21.35 -3.96 8.84
N TYR A 66 -21.80 -5.20 8.64
CA TYR A 66 -23.06 -5.71 9.18
C TYR A 66 -22.94 -7.19 9.56
#